data_AF-A0A7W1IGB0-F1
#
_entry.id   AF-A0A7W1IGB0-F1
#
_cell.length_a   1.000
_cell.length_b   1.000
_cell.length_c   1.000
_cell.angle_alpha   90.00
_cell.angle_beta   90.00
_cell.angle_gamma   90.00
#
_symmetry.space_group_name_H-M   'P 1'
#
loop_
_entity.id
_entity.type
_entity.pdbx_description
1 polymer ?
#
loop_
_entity_poly.entity_id
_entity_poly.type
_entity_poly.pdbx_seq_one_letter_code
_entity_poly.pdbx_strand_id
1 'polypeptide(L)' 'LLTYLVTLVGKGAVDMEITLTGTNIILGFTISVLIGIISGFIPAYSASQLDPVEAIRSN' A
#
# COMPACT_ATOMS: atom_id res chain seq x y z
N LEU A 1 -15.78 16.35 -20.52
CA LEU A 1 -15.06 17.25 -21.47
C LEU A 1 -13.77 17.81 -20.87
N LEU A 2 -13.81 18.47 -19.71
CA LEU A 2 -12.59 18.96 -19.02
C LEU A 2 -11.57 17.86 -18.70
N THR A 3 -12.00 16.73 -18.12
CA THR A 3 -11.11 15.59 -17.83
C THR A 3 -10.45 15.01 -19.09
N TYR A 4 -11.16 15.01 -20.21
CA TYR A 4 -10.65 14.55 -21.51
C TYR A 4 -9.58 15.51 -22.07
N LEU A 5 -9.81 16.83 -21.99
CA LEU A 5 -8.84 17.84 -22.41
C LEU A 5 -7.57 17.82 -21.56
N VAL A 6 -7.71 17.68 -20.24
CA VAL A 6 -6.57 17.55 -19.31
C VAL A 6 -5.76 16.29 -19.61
N THR A 7 -6.42 15.17 -19.90
CA THR A 7 -5.74 13.91 -20.25
C THR A 7 -5.01 14.01 -21.59
N LEU A 8 -5.59 14.70 -22.57
CA LEU A 8 -4.98 14.88 -23.90
C LEU A 8 -3.72 15.75 -23.84
N VAL A 9 -3.74 16.84 -23.08
CA VAL A 9 -2.56 17.69 -22.85
C VAL A 9 -1.52 16.96 -21.99
N GLY A 10 -1.97 16.25 -20.96
CA GLY A 10 -1.10 15.48 -20.07
C GLY A 10 -0.34 14.36 -20.78
N LYS A 11 -0.93 13.70 -21.79
CA LYS A 11 -0.27 12.64 -22.56
C LYS A 11 0.96 13.10 -23.35
N GLY A 12 1.01 14.35 -23.80
CA GLY A 12 2.15 14.90 -24.55
C GLY A 12 3.17 15.64 -23.68
N ALA A 13 2.77 16.10 -22.50
CA ALA A 13 3.63 16.80 -21.55
C ALA A 13 4.23 15.89 -20.48
N VAL A 14 3.58 14.76 -20.20
CA VAL A 14 4.03 13.75 -19.24
C VAL A 14 4.30 12.47 -20.01
N ASP A 15 5.53 12.34 -20.50
CA ASP A 15 6.05 11.13 -21.12
C ASP A 15 6.28 10.08 -20.02
N MET A 16 5.18 9.56 -19.47
CA MET A 16 5.23 8.46 -18.51
C MET A 16 5.50 7.18 -19.28
N GLU A 17 6.77 6.94 -19.60
CA GLU A 17 7.22 5.57 -19.82
C GLU A 17 6.98 4.83 -18.50
N ILE A 18 5.84 4.11 -18.42
CA ILE A 18 5.65 3.08 -17.40
C ILE A 18 6.55 1.91 -17.81
N THR A 19 7.85 2.10 -17.60
CA THR A 19 8.85 1.06 -17.77
C THR A 19 8.74 0.12 -16.58
N LEU A 20 8.05 -1.00 -16.80
CA LEU A 20 8.10 -2.15 -15.92
C LEU A 20 9.51 -2.77 -16.00
N THR A 21 10.44 -2.15 -15.28
CA THR A 21 11.76 -2.71 -15.03
C THR A 21 11.63 -3.74 -13.92
N GLY A 22 12.32 -4.88 -14.02
CA GLY A 22 12.33 -5.90 -12.96
C GLY A 22 12.65 -5.33 -11.58
N THR A 23 13.51 -4.30 -11.52
CA THR A 23 13.80 -3.51 -10.32
C THR A 23 12.56 -2.85 -9.71
N ASN A 24 11.70 -2.21 -10.51
CA ASN A 24 10.50 -1.55 -10.00
C ASN A 24 9.47 -2.55 -9.47
N ILE A 25 9.37 -3.72 -10.10
CA ILE A 25 8.50 -4.81 -9.65
C ILE A 25 8.98 -5.34 -8.30
N ILE A 26 10.28 -5.63 -8.18
CA ILE A 26 10.86 -6.12 -6.93
C ILE A 26 10.71 -5.08 -5.82
N LEU A 27 11.01 -3.81 -6.10
CA LEU A 27 10.85 -2.71 -5.13
C LEU A 27 9.40 -2.58 -4.66
N GLY A 28 8.44 -2.56 -5.59
CA GLY A 28 7.02 -2.46 -5.25
C GLY A 28 6.51 -3.65 -4.44
N PHE A 29 6.95 -4.87 -4.80
CA PHE A 29 6.62 -6.08 -4.06
C PHE A 29 7.21 -6.05 -2.64
N THR A 30 8.49 -5.73 -2.49
CA THR A 30 9.16 -5.65 -1.19
C THR A 30 8.49 -4.62 -0.29
N ILE A 31 8.18 -3.42 -0.81
CA ILE A 31 7.49 -2.38 -0.05
C ILE A 31 6.11 -2.87 0.41
N SER A 32 5.34 -3.51 -0.47
CA SER A 32 4.00 -4.01 -0.15
C SER A 32 4.03 -5.10 0.93
N VAL A 33 4.98 -6.04 0.85
CA VAL A 33 5.17 -7.09 1.85
C VAL A 33 5.54 -6.50 3.21
N LEU A 34 6.49 -5.56 3.24
CA LEU A 34 6.92 -4.93 4.50
C LEU A 34 5.78 -4.16 5.17
N ILE A 35 5.02 -3.37 4.40
CA ILE A 35 3.87 -2.64 4.93
C ILE A 35 2.84 -3.62 5.48
N GLY A 36 2.51 -4.68 4.73
CA GLY A 36 1.54 -5.69 5.18
C GLY A 36 1.96 -6.38 6.47
N ILE A 37 3.25 -6.72 6.60
CA ILE A 37 3.80 -7.29 7.84
C ILE A 37 3.69 -6.30 8.98
N ILE A 38 4.13 -5.05 8.81
CA ILE A 38 4.10 -4.04 9.87
C ILE A 38 2.65 -3.78 10.33
N SER A 39 1.73 -3.59 9.37
CA SER A 39 0.33 -3.31 9.66
C SER A 39 -0.40 -4.48 10.29
N GLY A 40 0.01 -5.73 10.02
CA GLY A 40 -0.57 -6.90 10.65
C GLY A 40 0.07 -7.24 12.00
N PHE A 41 1.40 -7.14 12.08
CA PHE A 41 2.18 -7.56 13.24
C PHE A 41 2.01 -6.62 14.42
N ILE A 42 2.07 -5.30 14.23
CA ILE A 42 1.94 -4.33 15.34
C ILE A 42 0.61 -4.48 16.09
N PRO A 43 -0.57 -4.51 15.42
CA PRO A 43 -1.82 -4.71 16.15
C PRO A 43 -1.94 -6.12 16.72
N ALA A 44 -1.45 -7.17 16.03
CA ALA A 44 -1.47 -8.53 16.55
C ALA A 44 -0.62 -8.68 17.82
N TYR A 45 0.56 -8.06 17.85
CA TYR A 45 1.42 -8.01 19.02
C TYR A 45 0.73 -7.27 20.18
N SER A 46 0.14 -6.11 19.89
CA SER A 46 -0.60 -5.35 20.90
C SER A 46 -1.78 -6.14 21.48
N ALA A 47 -2.53 -6.86 20.64
CA ALA A 47 -3.62 -7.72 21.06
C ALA A 47 -3.15 -8.94 21.87
N SER A 48 -1.98 -9.50 21.54
CA SER A 48 -1.41 -10.65 22.25
C SER A 48 -1.00 -10.34 23.70
N GLN A 49 -0.84 -9.05 24.02
CA GLN A 49 -0.45 -8.60 25.34
C GLN A 49 -1.64 -8.24 26.24
N LEU A 50 -2.86 -8.24 25.71
CA LEU A 50 -4.08 -7.97 26.49
C LEU A 50 -4.36 -9.09 27.47
N ASP A 51 -4.92 -8.73 28.62
CA ASP A 51 -5.41 -9.73 29.55
C ASP A 51 -6.51 -10.56 28.88
N PRO A 52 -6.53 -11.89 29.06
CA PRO A 52 -7.43 -12.78 28.32
C PRO A 52 -8.91 -12.44 28.54
N VAL A 53 -9.25 -11.84 29.69
CA VAL A 53 -10.59 -11.37 29.99
C VAL A 53 -10.95 -10.15 29.14
N GLU A 54 -10.04 -9.19 28.97
CA GLU A 54 -10.24 -7.99 28.13
C GLU A 54 -10.31 -8.36 26.65
N ALA A 55 -9.45 -9.28 26.21
CA ALA A 55 -9.43 -9.78 24.84
C ALA A 55 -10.76 -10.44 24.43
N ILE A 56 -11.38 -11.22 25.33
CA ILE A 56 -12.67 -11.88 25.05
C ILE A 56 -13.85 -10.91 25.15
N ARG A 57 -13.73 -9.83 25.94
CA ARG A 57 -14.81 -8.85 26.20
C ARG A 57 -14.86 -7.68 25.23
N SER A 58 -13.93 -7.57 24.29
CA SER A 58 -13.81 -6.44 23.36
C SER A 58 -14.84 -6.42 22.21
N ASN A 59 -16.05 -6.97 22.43
CA ASN A 59 -17.19 -6.91 21.49
C ASN A 59 -18.13 -5.76 21.84
#